data_AF-A0A497KL14-F1
#
_entry.id   AF-A0A497KL14-F1
#
_cell.length_a   1.000
_cell.length_b   1.000
_cell.length_c   1.000
_cell.angle_alpha   90.00
_cell.angle_beta   90.00
_cell.angle_gamma   90.00
#
_symmetry.space_group_name_H-M   'P 1'
#
loop_
_entity.id
_entity.type
_entity.pdbx_description
1 polymer ?
#
loop_
_entity_poly.entity_id
_entity_poly.type
_entity_poly.pdbx_seq_one_letter_code
_entity_poly.pdbx_strand_id
1 'polypeptide(L)' 'MKAVIVVASPKPEGNSTTIAKHIINGLRENPEAEITELFLDELDIKFCRGCWKCLKRGEPGCVIDFNDLIVPTIVDSHK' A
#
# COMPACT_ATOMS: atom_id res chain seq x y z
N MET A 1 8.99 4.55 -15.18
CA MET A 1 7.61 4.74 -14.64
C MET A 1 7.58 4.18 -13.22
N LYS A 2 6.88 4.78 -12.26
CA LYS A 2 6.74 4.23 -10.90
C LYS A 2 5.33 3.74 -10.66
N ALA A 3 5.18 2.56 -10.06
CA ALA A 3 3.88 1.98 -9.72
C ALA A 3 3.93 1.36 -8.32
N VAL A 4 2.94 1.69 -7.49
CA VAL A 4 2.72 1.06 -6.19
C VAL A 4 1.40 0.29 -6.24
N ILE A 5 1.45 -1.02 -6.00
CA ILE A 5 0.29 -1.91 -5.99
C ILE A 5 0.04 -2.31 -4.54
N VAL A 6 -1.14 -1.95 -4.02
CA VAL A 6 -1.56 -2.30 -2.67
C VAL A 6 -2.64 -3.38 -2.73
N VAL A 7 -2.36 -4.55 -2.17
CA VAL A 7 -3.28 -5.69 -2.14
C VAL A 7 -3.75 -5.90 -0.71
N ALA A 8 -5.05 -5.64 -0.47
CA ALA A 8 -5.67 -5.81 0.85
C ALA A 8 -6.32 -7.19 1.05
N SER A 9 -6.38 -8.01 0.00
CA SER A 9 -7.04 -9.31 0.08
C SER A 9 -6.15 -10.31 0.80
N PRO A 10 -6.60 -10.92 1.91
CA PRO A 10 -5.82 -11.93 2.63
C PRO A 10 -5.87 -13.31 1.95
N LYS A 11 -6.42 -13.39 0.74
CA LYS A 11 -6.55 -14.63 -0.04
C LYS A 11 -5.55 -14.57 -1.19
N PRO A 12 -4.44 -15.33 -1.13
CA PRO A 12 -3.42 -15.32 -2.19
C PRO A 12 -3.96 -15.65 -3.59
N GLU A 13 -5.00 -16.49 -3.66
CA GLU A 13 -5.69 -16.88 -4.89
C GLU A 13 -7.13 -16.33 -4.97
N GLY A 14 -7.40 -15.23 -4.26
CA GLY A 14 -8.68 -14.52 -4.34
C GLY A 14 -8.77 -13.67 -5.61
N ASN A 15 -10.00 -13.37 -6.05
CA ASN A 15 -10.27 -12.62 -7.29
C ASN A 15 -9.44 -11.33 -7.41
N SER A 16 -9.41 -10.51 -6.35
CA SER A 16 -8.66 -9.24 -6.33
C SER A 16 -7.15 -9.46 -6.44
N THR A 17 -6.62 -10.49 -5.79
CA THR A 17 -5.20 -10.85 -5.85
C THR A 17 -4.82 -11.34 -7.24
N THR A 18 -5.67 -12.16 -7.87
CA THR A 18 -5.47 -12.61 -9.26
C THR A 18 -5.44 -11.45 -10.24
N ILE A 19 -6.37 -10.49 -10.10
CA ILE A 19 -6.38 -9.27 -10.92
C ILE A 19 -5.08 -8.47 -10.71
N ALA A 20 -4.68 -8.26 -9.46
CA ALA A 20 -3.44 -7.54 -9.14
C ALA A 20 -2.22 -8.20 -9.76
N LYS A 21 -2.10 -9.54 -9.66
CA LYS A 21 -1.01 -10.32 -10.29
C LYS A 21 -0.94 -10.09 -11.80
N HIS A 22 -2.08 -10.08 -12.50
CA HIS A 22 -2.10 -9.81 -13.94
C HIS A 22 -1.69 -8.38 -14.28
N ILE A 23 -2.12 -7.38 -13.50
CA ILE A 23 -1.70 -5.99 -13.69
C ILE A 23 -0.18 -5.86 -13.50
N ILE A 24 0.35 -6.45 -12.42
CA ILE A 24 1.79 -6.44 -12.12
C ILE A 24 2.58 -7.08 -13.27
N ASN A 25 2.11 -8.21 -13.80
CA ASN A 25 2.77 -8.87 -14.94
C ASN A 25 2.80 -7.98 -16.18
N GLY A 26 1.71 -7.27 -16.50
CA GLY A 26 1.70 -6.31 -17.60
C GLY A 26 2.62 -5.11 -17.36
N LEU A 27 2.71 -4.60 -16.13
CA LEU A 27 3.64 -3.52 -15.78
C LEU A 27 5.11 -3.95 -15.96
N ARG A 28 5.43 -5.21 -15.65
CA ARG A 28 6.78 -5.79 -15.80
C ARG A 28 7.22 -5.93 -17.26
N GLU A 29 6.31 -5.80 -18.24
CA GLU A 29 6.67 -5.76 -19.65
C GLU A 29 7.47 -4.50 -20.02
N ASN A 30 7.40 -3.44 -19.20
CA ASN A 30 8.24 -2.25 -19.34
C ASN A 30 9.51 -2.38 -18.47
N PRO A 31 10.71 -2.53 -19.05
CA PRO A 31 11.96 -2.70 -18.29
C PRO A 31 12.34 -1.50 -17.42
N GLU A 32 11.80 -0.32 -17.71
CA GLU A 32 12.05 0.92 -16.95
C GLU A 32 10.96 1.19 -15.89
N ALA A 33 10.07 0.22 -15.65
CA ALA A 33 9.07 0.32 -14.60
C ALA A 33 9.67 -0.08 -13.24
N GLU A 34 9.62 0.84 -12.28
CA GLU A 34 9.86 0.58 -10.87
C GLU A 34 8.52 0.21 -10.21
N ILE A 35 8.42 -1.05 -9.79
CA ILE A 35 7.17 -1.62 -9.27
C ILE A 35 7.38 -1.98 -7.80
N THR A 36 6.53 -1.44 -6.92
CA THR A 36 6.47 -1.80 -5.49
C THR A 36 5.15 -2.49 -5.19
N GLU A 37 5.23 -3.68 -4.61
CA GLU A 37 4.07 -4.50 -4.23
C GLU A 37 3.94 -4.51 -2.70
N LEU A 38 2.76 -4.14 -2.19
CA LEU A 38 2.46 -4.10 -0.76
C LEU A 38 1.24 -5.00 -0.48
N PHE A 39 1.48 -6.16 0.12
CA PHE A 39 0.45 -7.08 0.59
C PHE A 39 0.11 -6.76 2.05
N LEU A 40 -1.09 -6.23 2.29
CA LEU A 40 -1.46 -5.72 3.62
C LEU A 40 -1.62 -6.83 4.67
N ASP A 41 -1.88 -8.06 4.24
CA ASP A 41 -2.01 -9.23 5.11
C ASP A 41 -0.65 -9.75 5.62
N GLU A 42 0.45 -9.39 4.95
CA GLU A 42 1.81 -9.70 5.39
C GLU A 42 2.36 -8.65 6.38
N LEU A 43 1.68 -7.51 6.53
CA LEU A 43 2.08 -6.41 7.40
C LEU A 43 1.33 -6.46 8.74
N ASP A 44 1.99 -6.11 9.85
CA ASP A 44 1.29 -5.96 11.14
C ASP A 44 0.48 -4.65 11.18
N ILE A 45 -0.69 -4.69 10.56
CA ILE A 45 -1.59 -3.55 10.43
C ILE A 45 -2.69 -3.60 11.48
N LYS A 46 -2.77 -2.55 12.30
CA LYS A 46 -3.91 -2.35 13.20
C LYS A 46 -5.00 -1.53 12.52
N PHE A 47 -6.25 -1.85 12.82
CA PHE A 47 -7.39 -1.13 12.27
C PHE A 47 -7.57 0.26 12.90
N CYS A 48 -8.10 1.20 12.13
CA CYS A 48 -8.47 2.53 12.63
C CYS A 48 -9.55 2.41 13.72
N ARG A 49 -9.30 3.01 14.89
CA ARG A 49 -10.25 3.02 16.02
C ARG A 49 -11.20 4.21 16.06
N GLY A 50 -11.20 5.06 15.02
CA GLY A 50 -12.06 6.25 15.00
C GLY A 50 -11.76 7.26 16.12
N CYS A 51 -10.50 7.39 16.54
CA CYS A 51 -10.13 8.33 17.61
C CYS A 51 -10.00 9.79 17.13
N TRP A 52 -10.00 10.01 15.81
CA TRP A 52 -9.91 11.32 15.14
C TRP A 52 -8.67 12.17 15.45
N LYS A 53 -7.68 11.62 16.17
CA LYS A 53 -6.42 12.32 16.47
C LYS A 53 -5.69 12.76 15.21
N CYS A 54 -5.58 11.89 14.21
CA CYS A 54 -4.93 12.19 12.93
C CYS A 54 -5.55 13.35 12.14
N LEU A 55 -6.80 13.74 12.42
CA LEU A 55 -7.44 14.88 11.76
C LEU A 55 -7.17 16.22 12.44
N LYS A 56 -6.53 16.22 13.62
CA LYS A 56 -6.19 17.47 14.29
C LYS A 56 -5.05 18.17 13.55
N ARG A 57 -5.18 19.49 13.42
CA ARG A 57 -4.18 20.31 12.74
C ARG A 57 -2.81 20.15 13.41
N GLY A 58 -1.80 19.82 12.61
CA GLY A 58 -0.41 19.66 13.06
C GLY A 58 -0.05 18.26 13.56
N GLU A 59 -0.98 17.31 13.57
CA GLU A 59 -0.66 15.91 13.88
C GLU A 59 -0.01 15.22 12.66
N PRO A 60 1.06 14.43 12.86
CA PRO A 60 1.82 13.82 11.76
C PRO A 60 1.11 12.61 11.11
N GLY A 61 0.01 12.12 11.69
CA GLY A 61 -0.71 10.96 11.18
C GLY A 61 -1.50 10.22 12.26
N CYS A 62 -1.72 8.92 12.02
CA CYS A 62 -2.37 8.04 13.01
C CYS A 62 -1.50 7.91 14.27
N VAL A 63 -2.14 7.89 15.45
CA VAL A 63 -1.46 7.63 16.73
C VAL A 63 -1.10 6.16 16.95
N ILE A 64 -1.63 5.29 16.09
CA ILE A 64 -1.22 3.88 16.07
C ILE A 64 0.03 3.82 15.22
N ASP A 65 1.05 3.12 15.73
CA ASP A 65 2.31 2.87 15.04
C ASP A 65 2.04 1.96 13.83
N PHE A 66 1.67 2.60 12.72
CA PHE A 66 1.12 2.00 11.50
C PHE A 66 1.82 2.55 10.25
N ASN A 67 2.73 3.53 10.42
CA ASN A 67 2.96 4.53 9.39
C ASN A 67 4.32 4.52 8.70
N ASP A 68 5.15 3.50 8.94
CA ASP A 68 6.55 3.57 8.49
C ASP A 68 6.79 3.07 7.06
N LEU A 69 5.91 2.21 6.51
CA LEU A 69 6.13 1.61 5.20
C LEU A 69 5.18 2.12 4.11
N ILE A 70 3.86 2.15 4.36
CA ILE A 70 2.86 2.36 3.29
C ILE A 70 2.84 3.81 2.82
N VAL A 71 2.69 4.76 3.75
CA VAL A 71 2.55 6.19 3.40
C VAL A 71 3.82 6.75 2.74
N PRO A 72 5.04 6.50 3.27
CA PRO A 72 6.26 6.93 2.59
C PRO A 72 6.40 6.34 1.19
N THR A 73 6.14 5.04 1.02
CA THR A 73 6.20 4.36 -0.29
C THR A 73 5.27 5.01 -1.31
N ILE A 74 4.03 5.32 -0.92
CA ILE A 74 3.08 6.00 -1.80
C ILE A 74 3.56 7.42 -2.12
N VAL A 75 4.01 8.19 -1.13
CA VAL A 75 4.46 9.58 -1.32
C VAL A 75 5.70 9.67 -2.22
N ASP A 76 6.67 8.78 -2.06
CA ASP A 76 7.90 8.77 -2.86
C ASP A 76 7.69 8.29 -4.29
N SER A 77 6.61 7.54 -4.54
CA SER A 77 6.23 7.16 -5.91
C SER A 77 5.72 8.34 -6.76
N HIS A 78 5.30 9.44 -6.12
CA HIS A 78 4.81 10.66 -6.78
C HIS A 78 5.90 11.71 -7.06
N LYS A 79 7.14 11.49 -6.59
CA LYS A 79 8.31 12.36 -6.84
C LYS A 79 9.16 11.80 -7.97
#